data_AF-A0A4V3SBZ1-F1
#
_entry.id   AF-A0A4V3SBZ1-F1
#
_cell.length_a   1.000
_cell.length_b   1.000
_cell.length_c   1.000
_cell.angle_alpha   90.00
_cell.angle_beta   90.00
_cell.angle_gamma   90.00
#
_symmetry.space_group_name_H-M   'P 1'
#
loop_
_entity.id
_entity.type
_entity.pdbx_description
1 polymer ?
#
loop_
_entity_poly.entity_id
_entity_poly.type
_entity_poly.pdbx_seq_one_letter_code
_entity_poly.pdbx_strand_id
1 'polypeptide(L)'
;MFRSFNLSCFHSLKPCPRYLQKSDKLSVHDQLRIPPHTSTCASRSFRSTSDDFCVPNNIKELKERLFAGDRRSLAQSITLLESKNPDRRREGQYILSEAMNYLAERETRTGTYTFRVGLSGPPGAGKSTFIEALGTRLIGLVPWVSELPEQARKGPYGKRSSNEPVSIPTEKHRVAVLAVDPSSVTTGGSLLADKTRMYELSRHENAYVRPSPSGGNLGGVARSTNEAVLICEAAGFDVVLVETVGVGQSEIAVAEMVDLFILLIPPAGGDELQGIKRGIVEYADIVVVNKADGDLIAPARRIAAEYSNALKYQRMRRPNWRPQVMLASSYTGAGIVEFWNRVLEFKEMQLASKDLQSVRKKQMKVWMWNYIKEGIWDHFRMHPVVRHQLSSIERKVEAGELAPGPAAELLINIFIQGS
;
A
#
# COMPACT_ATOMS: atom_id res chain seq x y z
N MET A 1 -20.65 -20.63 -47.04
CA MET A 1 -21.31 -21.93 -47.16
C MET A 1 -22.01 -22.22 -45.84
N PHE A 2 -23.32 -22.40 -45.89
CA PHE A 2 -24.26 -22.61 -44.77
C PHE A 2 -23.97 -23.84 -43.89
N ARG A 3 -24.40 -23.79 -42.61
CA ARG A 3 -25.32 -24.72 -41.89
C ARG A 3 -25.17 -24.52 -40.37
N SER A 4 -26.09 -23.85 -39.65
CA SER A 4 -27.38 -24.31 -39.10
C SER A 4 -27.28 -25.43 -38.05
N PHE A 5 -27.55 -25.14 -36.77
CA PHE A 5 -28.09 -26.10 -35.80
C PHE A 5 -29.10 -25.45 -34.86
N ASN A 6 -30.21 -26.18 -34.67
CA ASN A 6 -31.49 -25.82 -34.07
C ASN A 6 -31.47 -25.65 -32.55
N LEU A 7 -32.27 -24.70 -32.05
CA LEU A 7 -32.85 -24.71 -30.70
C LEU A 7 -34.24 -25.35 -30.76
N SER A 8 -34.40 -26.53 -30.16
CA SER A 8 -35.71 -27.01 -29.71
C SER A 8 -35.56 -28.12 -28.67
N CYS A 9 -35.75 -27.79 -27.40
CA CYS A 9 -36.41 -28.63 -26.39
C CYS A 9 -36.26 -27.98 -25.01
N PHE A 10 -37.24 -27.18 -24.60
CA PHE A 10 -37.66 -27.12 -23.21
C PHE A 10 -39.17 -26.91 -23.20
N HIS A 11 -39.89 -27.96 -22.83
CA HIS A 11 -41.31 -27.91 -22.54
C HIS A 11 -41.51 -28.34 -21.09
N SER A 12 -42.48 -27.67 -20.46
CA SER A 12 -43.13 -27.99 -19.19
C SER A 12 -42.42 -27.53 -17.92
N LEU A 13 -42.89 -26.42 -17.34
CA LEU A 13 -43.86 -26.45 -16.24
C LEU A 13 -44.46 -25.04 -16.04
N LYS A 14 -45.79 -24.97 -15.97
CA LYS A 14 -46.61 -23.74 -15.89
C LYS A 14 -46.61 -23.12 -14.48
N PRO A 15 -46.65 -21.78 -14.33
CA PRO A 15 -47.16 -21.13 -13.13
C PRO A 15 -48.66 -20.76 -13.24
N CYS A 16 -49.33 -20.83 -12.10
CA CYS A 16 -50.76 -20.66 -11.87
C CYS A 16 -51.20 -19.16 -11.91
N PRO A 17 -52.41 -18.81 -12.39
CA PRO A 17 -52.83 -17.41 -12.56
C PRO A 17 -53.71 -16.95 -11.39
N ARG A 18 -53.29 -15.92 -10.66
CA ARG A 18 -54.21 -15.10 -9.85
C ARG A 18 -53.61 -13.72 -9.62
N TYR A 19 -54.41 -12.70 -9.93
CA TYR A 19 -54.17 -11.25 -9.79
C TYR A 19 -53.39 -10.54 -10.90
N LEU A 20 -54.07 -10.37 -12.04
CA LEU A 20 -53.91 -9.19 -12.90
C LEU A 20 -55.31 -8.65 -13.18
N GLN A 21 -55.66 -7.50 -12.62
CA GLN A 21 -56.52 -6.52 -13.30
C GLN A 21 -56.52 -5.15 -12.61
N LYS A 22 -56.49 -4.11 -13.47
CA LYS A 22 -56.73 -2.66 -13.29
C LYS A 22 -55.50 -1.84 -12.83
N SER A 23 -54.79 -1.21 -13.78
CA SER A 23 -55.07 0.07 -14.49
C SER A 23 -54.56 1.28 -13.70
N ASP A 24 -53.48 1.90 -14.16
CA ASP A 24 -53.52 3.25 -14.75
C ASP A 24 -52.10 3.81 -14.93
N LYS A 25 -51.93 4.51 -16.06
CA LYS A 25 -50.74 5.29 -16.42
C LYS A 25 -50.55 6.40 -15.39
N LEU A 26 -49.38 6.50 -14.77
CA LEU A 26 -48.91 7.73 -14.13
C LEU A 26 -47.40 7.89 -14.26
N SER A 27 -47.01 9.12 -14.58
CA SER A 27 -45.69 9.58 -14.98
C SER A 27 -44.65 9.51 -13.86
N VAL A 28 -43.40 9.34 -14.29
CA VAL A 28 -42.18 9.52 -13.48
C VAL A 28 -42.01 11.01 -13.17
N HIS A 29 -42.72 11.51 -12.17
CA HIS A 29 -42.43 12.72 -11.37
C HIS A 29 -43.55 12.80 -10.32
N ASP A 30 -43.18 13.10 -9.07
CA ASP A 30 -44.02 13.17 -7.87
C ASP A 30 -44.32 11.84 -7.16
N GLN A 31 -43.54 11.54 -6.12
CA GLN A 31 -44.03 11.02 -4.82
C GLN A 31 -42.89 10.87 -3.79
N LEU A 32 -42.53 11.99 -3.14
CA LEU A 32 -42.03 12.02 -1.77
C LEU A 32 -42.65 13.25 -1.10
N ARG A 33 -43.91 13.15 -0.67
CA ARG A 33 -44.54 14.13 0.23
C ARG A 33 -44.57 13.53 1.64
N ILE A 34 -43.83 14.15 2.54
CA ILE A 34 -43.86 13.95 4.00
C ILE A 34 -45.07 14.72 4.56
N PRO A 35 -45.85 14.19 5.52
CA PRO A 35 -47.03 14.87 6.05
C PRO A 35 -46.66 16.09 6.92
N PRO A 36 -47.52 17.13 7.01
CA PRO A 36 -47.25 18.29 7.84
C PRO A 36 -47.75 18.04 9.26
N HIS A 37 -46.85 18.11 10.24
CA HIS A 37 -47.24 18.43 11.61
C HIS A 37 -46.52 19.69 12.05
N THR A 38 -47.35 20.61 12.54
CA THR A 38 -47.07 21.99 12.89
C THR A 38 -46.33 22.12 14.23
N SER A 39 -45.48 23.15 14.25
CA SER A 39 -45.07 24.02 15.35
C SER A 39 -44.08 23.52 16.42
N THR A 40 -42.92 24.16 16.34
CA THR A 40 -42.11 24.74 17.43
C THR A 40 -41.21 23.82 18.25
N CYS A 41 -40.04 23.50 17.70
CA CYS A 41 -38.78 23.63 18.44
C CYS A 41 -37.62 23.88 17.47
N ALA A 42 -36.77 24.84 17.82
CA ALA A 42 -35.76 25.44 16.97
C ALA A 42 -34.82 24.43 16.29
N SER A 43 -34.41 24.79 15.07
CA SER A 43 -33.36 24.20 14.24
C SER A 43 -32.22 23.53 15.04
N ARG A 44 -32.34 22.22 15.26
CA ARG A 44 -31.18 21.35 15.45
C ARG A 44 -30.76 20.86 14.07
N SER A 45 -29.87 21.63 13.45
CA SER A 45 -29.02 21.12 12.40
C SER A 45 -28.35 19.83 12.91
N PHE A 46 -28.31 18.83 12.04
CA PHE A 46 -27.57 17.59 12.25
C PHE A 46 -26.08 17.97 12.43
N ARG A 47 -25.63 18.17 13.67
CA ARG A 47 -24.23 18.49 13.97
C ARG A 47 -23.41 17.24 13.69
N SER A 48 -22.39 17.40 12.86
CA SER A 48 -21.38 16.37 12.63
C SER A 48 -20.76 15.98 13.96
N THR A 49 -20.56 14.69 14.19
CA THR A 49 -19.92 14.12 15.39
C THR A 49 -18.42 14.46 15.52
N SER A 50 -17.92 15.42 14.74
CA SER A 50 -16.55 15.96 14.78
C SER A 50 -16.40 17.24 15.61
N ASP A 51 -17.49 17.90 16.04
CA ASP A 51 -17.40 19.29 16.57
C ASP A 51 -17.08 19.42 18.08
N ASP A 52 -17.07 18.33 18.87
CA ASP A 52 -16.82 18.40 20.33
C ASP A 52 -15.46 17.81 20.78
N PHE A 53 -14.55 17.46 19.86
CA PHE A 53 -13.20 17.06 20.26
C PHE A 53 -12.31 18.28 20.48
N CYS A 54 -12.15 18.67 21.75
CA CYS A 54 -11.19 19.70 22.12
C CYS A 54 -9.75 19.15 21.98
N VAL A 55 -9.08 19.54 20.90
CA VAL A 55 -7.68 19.13 20.64
C VAL A 55 -6.76 19.78 21.67
N PRO A 56 -6.00 19.01 22.45
CA PRO A 56 -5.05 19.54 23.44
C PRO A 56 -3.97 20.43 22.80
N ASN A 57 -3.53 21.49 23.49
CA ASN A 57 -2.53 22.43 22.96
C ASN A 57 -1.19 21.75 22.61
N ASN A 58 -0.75 20.79 23.41
CA ASN A 58 0.46 20.00 23.13
C ASN A 58 0.35 19.22 21.81
N ILE A 59 -0.85 18.81 21.38
CA ILE A 59 -1.06 18.14 20.09
C ILE A 59 -0.99 19.13 18.93
N LYS A 60 -1.45 20.37 19.13
CA LYS A 60 -1.29 21.45 18.13
C LYS A 60 0.18 21.83 17.96
N GLU A 61 0.92 21.98 19.06
CA GLU A 61 2.38 22.21 19.00
C GLU A 61 3.13 21.04 18.35
N LEU A 62 2.73 19.80 18.65
CA LEU A 62 3.30 18.60 18.04
C LEU A 62 3.13 18.61 16.51
N LYS A 63 1.95 19.01 16.03
CA LYS A 63 1.65 19.18 14.60
C LYS A 63 2.55 20.25 13.96
N GLU A 64 2.69 21.41 14.59
CA GLU A 64 3.54 22.49 14.05
C GLU A 64 5.00 22.07 13.94
N ARG A 65 5.54 21.39 14.96
CA ARG A 65 6.91 20.85 14.94
C ARG A 65 7.08 19.75 13.91
N LEU A 66 6.07 18.88 13.74
CA LEU A 66 6.04 17.87 12.68
C LEU A 66 6.20 18.55 11.31
N PHE A 67 5.39 19.56 11.00
CA PHE A 67 5.45 20.25 9.71
C PHE A 67 6.74 21.07 9.52
N ALA A 68 7.39 21.47 10.62
CA ALA A 68 8.73 22.03 10.61
C ALA A 68 9.84 20.97 10.41
N GLY A 69 9.50 19.68 10.30
CA GLY A 69 10.41 18.59 10.02
C GLY A 69 11.09 17.97 11.24
N ASP A 70 10.58 18.21 12.46
CA ASP A 70 11.13 17.64 13.69
C ASP A 70 10.91 16.12 13.76
N ARG A 71 12.03 15.38 13.85
CA ARG A 71 12.04 13.90 13.82
C ARG A 71 11.37 13.28 15.05
N ARG A 72 11.44 13.93 16.21
CA ARG A 72 10.78 13.42 17.42
C ARG A 72 9.27 13.53 17.28
N SER A 73 8.81 14.67 16.76
CA SER A 73 7.39 14.93 16.49
C SER A 73 6.82 13.99 15.42
N LEU A 74 7.62 13.65 14.40
CA LEU A 74 7.32 12.58 13.44
C LEU A 74 7.06 11.24 14.13
N ALA A 75 8.02 10.77 14.94
CA ALA A 75 7.88 9.48 15.63
C ALA A 75 6.70 9.46 16.61
N GLN A 76 6.47 10.56 17.34
CA GLN A 76 5.36 10.71 18.26
C GLN A 76 4.01 10.71 17.53
N SER A 77 3.89 11.42 16.40
CA SER A 77 2.68 11.45 15.59
C SER A 77 2.31 10.06 15.05
N ILE A 78 3.30 9.31 14.54
CA ILE A 78 3.09 7.92 14.13
C ILE A 78 2.66 7.04 15.31
N THR A 79 3.27 7.24 16.49
CA THR A 79 2.91 6.49 17.71
C THR A 79 1.47 6.76 18.15
N LEU A 80 0.97 7.99 18.00
CA LEU A 80 -0.44 8.31 18.26
C LEU A 80 -1.37 7.56 17.30
N LEU A 81 -1.02 7.52 16.01
CA LEU A 81 -1.76 6.80 14.98
C LEU A 81 -1.74 5.28 15.14
N GLU A 82 -0.69 4.72 15.74
CA GLU A 82 -0.59 3.28 16.04
C GLU A 82 -1.27 2.90 17.37
N SER A 83 -1.68 3.88 18.18
CA SER A 83 -2.25 3.64 19.50
C SER A 83 -3.58 2.87 19.45
N LYS A 84 -3.73 1.91 20.38
CA LYS A 84 -5.01 1.23 20.69
C LYS A 84 -5.91 2.04 21.61
N ASN A 85 -5.36 3.04 22.34
CA ASN A 85 -6.17 3.95 23.14
C ASN A 85 -6.97 4.88 22.20
N PRO A 86 -8.32 4.92 22.29
CA PRO A 86 -9.17 5.68 21.37
C PRO A 86 -8.91 7.19 21.37
N ASP A 87 -8.64 7.79 22.53
CA ASP A 87 -8.41 9.24 22.64
C ASP A 87 -7.08 9.62 21.99
N ARG A 88 -6.00 8.89 22.31
CA ARG A 88 -4.70 9.08 21.66
C ARG A 88 -4.76 8.85 20.15
N ARG A 89 -5.55 7.86 19.73
CA ARG A 89 -5.78 7.61 18.31
C ARG A 89 -6.51 8.78 17.66
N ARG A 90 -7.50 9.37 18.33
CA ARG A 90 -8.24 10.55 17.86
C ARG A 90 -7.32 11.77 17.72
N GLU A 91 -6.39 11.98 18.66
CA GLU A 91 -5.33 13.00 18.54
C GLU A 91 -4.47 12.78 17.29
N GLY A 92 -4.04 11.54 17.04
CA GLY A 92 -3.28 11.19 15.83
C GLY A 92 -4.07 11.43 14.54
N GLN A 93 -5.36 11.07 14.52
CA GLN A 93 -6.25 11.30 13.37
C GLN A 93 -6.45 12.79 13.09
N TYR A 94 -6.50 13.64 14.13
CA TYR A 94 -6.49 15.10 13.95
C TYR A 94 -5.23 15.56 13.20
N ILE A 95 -4.04 15.14 13.65
CA ILE A 95 -2.77 15.49 12.97
C ILE A 95 -2.77 14.99 11.52
N LEU A 96 -3.29 13.78 11.27
CA LEU A 96 -3.38 13.21 9.93
C LEU A 96 -4.30 14.03 9.00
N SER A 97 -5.46 14.48 9.48
CA SER A 97 -6.35 15.35 8.69
C SER A 97 -5.68 16.67 8.35
N GLU A 98 -4.98 17.28 9.31
CA GLU A 98 -4.22 18.50 9.08
C GLU A 98 -3.06 18.28 8.08
N ALA A 99 -2.37 17.13 8.17
CA ALA A 99 -1.29 16.75 7.26
C ALA A 99 -1.81 16.62 5.82
N MET A 100 -3.00 16.03 5.62
CA MET A 100 -3.62 15.93 4.30
C MET A 100 -3.91 17.31 3.69
N ASN A 101 -4.44 18.24 4.48
CA ASN A 101 -4.70 19.61 4.04
C ASN A 101 -3.39 20.33 3.68
N TYR A 102 -2.41 20.26 4.58
CA TYR A 102 -1.07 20.83 4.37
C TYR A 102 -0.41 20.31 3.08
N LEU A 103 -0.49 19.00 2.83
CA LEU A 103 0.07 18.38 1.62
C LEU A 103 -0.67 18.84 0.36
N ALA A 104 -2.00 18.90 0.38
CA ALA A 104 -2.79 19.37 -0.77
C ALA A 104 -2.47 20.83 -1.12
N GLU A 105 -2.31 21.70 -0.12
CA GLU A 105 -1.89 23.09 -0.31
C GLU A 105 -0.47 23.19 -0.85
N ARG A 106 0.47 22.39 -0.31
CA ARG A 106 1.85 22.34 -0.77
C ARG A 106 1.94 21.86 -2.23
N GLU A 107 1.24 20.81 -2.59
CA GLU A 107 1.18 20.29 -3.97
C GLU A 107 0.65 21.36 -4.92
N THR A 108 -0.44 22.06 -4.54
CA THR A 108 -1.02 23.13 -5.35
C THR A 108 -0.07 24.32 -5.52
N ARG A 109 0.65 24.71 -4.45
CA ARG A 109 1.54 25.88 -4.44
C ARG A 109 2.87 25.64 -5.15
N THR A 110 3.43 24.45 -5.01
CA THR A 110 4.80 24.15 -5.46
C THR A 110 4.86 23.24 -6.68
N GLY A 111 3.79 22.49 -6.97
CA GLY A 111 3.80 21.42 -7.97
C GLY A 111 4.74 20.25 -7.61
N THR A 112 5.29 20.22 -6.39
CA THR A 112 6.19 19.16 -5.95
C THR A 112 5.42 18.04 -5.26
N TYR A 113 5.82 16.80 -5.52
CA TYR A 113 5.21 15.61 -4.95
C TYR A 113 6.28 14.78 -4.26
N THR A 114 5.97 14.28 -3.07
CA THR A 114 6.73 13.16 -2.49
C THR A 114 6.52 11.94 -3.36
N PHE A 115 7.58 11.17 -3.63
CA PHE A 115 7.51 9.96 -4.44
C PHE A 115 7.51 8.71 -3.55
N ARG A 116 6.47 7.87 -3.68
CA ARG A 116 6.26 6.67 -2.87
C ARG A 116 6.70 5.44 -3.67
N VAL A 117 7.66 4.69 -3.14
CA VAL A 117 8.22 3.50 -3.80
C VAL A 117 8.05 2.29 -2.91
N GLY A 118 7.36 1.27 -3.41
CA GLY A 118 7.18 0.00 -2.71
C GLY A 118 8.25 -0.99 -3.13
N LEU A 119 8.84 -1.69 -2.18
CA LEU A 119 9.80 -2.76 -2.42
C LEU A 119 9.28 -4.07 -1.83
N SER A 120 9.27 -5.11 -2.65
CA SER A 120 8.99 -6.47 -2.22
C SER A 120 9.95 -7.46 -2.87
N GLY A 121 9.96 -8.69 -2.39
CA GLY A 121 10.85 -9.75 -2.86
C GLY A 121 10.99 -10.86 -1.82
N PRO A 122 11.34 -12.09 -2.24
CA PRO A 122 11.48 -13.21 -1.33
C PRO A 122 12.55 -12.95 -0.25
N PRO A 123 12.51 -13.67 0.87
CA PRO A 123 13.61 -13.69 1.84
C PRO A 123 14.93 -13.98 1.12
N GLY A 124 15.99 -13.23 1.47
CA GLY A 124 17.31 -13.41 0.84
C GLY A 124 17.52 -12.67 -0.49
N ALA A 125 16.50 -12.05 -1.09
CA ALA A 125 16.65 -11.21 -2.31
C ALA A 125 17.53 -9.96 -2.11
N GLY A 126 17.87 -9.63 -0.84
CA GLY A 126 18.72 -8.48 -0.51
C GLY A 126 17.98 -7.15 -0.44
N LYS A 127 16.69 -7.15 -0.07
CA LYS A 127 15.85 -5.94 0.01
C LYS A 127 16.43 -4.85 0.91
N SER A 128 16.67 -5.13 2.19
CA SER A 128 17.23 -4.14 3.11
C SER A 128 18.60 -3.62 2.67
N THR A 129 19.47 -4.49 2.14
CA THR A 129 20.78 -4.08 1.57
C THR A 129 20.60 -3.21 0.33
N PHE A 130 19.61 -3.48 -0.50
CA PHE A 130 19.28 -2.64 -1.65
C PHE A 130 18.75 -1.27 -1.22
N ILE A 131 17.88 -1.23 -0.21
CA ILE A 131 17.36 0.01 0.36
C ILE A 131 18.50 0.83 0.97
N GLU A 132 19.43 0.21 1.70
CA GLU A 132 20.60 0.90 2.23
C GLU A 132 21.50 1.45 1.10
N ALA A 133 21.81 0.64 0.09
CA ALA A 133 22.63 1.06 -1.04
C ALA A 133 21.99 2.19 -1.86
N LEU A 134 20.67 2.15 -2.07
CA LEU A 134 19.93 3.21 -2.74
C LEU A 134 19.80 4.46 -1.86
N GLY A 135 19.32 4.28 -0.63
CA GLY A 135 19.02 5.36 0.30
C GLY A 135 20.25 6.18 0.67
N THR A 136 21.41 5.55 0.86
CA THR A 136 22.66 6.27 1.13
C THR A 136 23.11 7.13 -0.04
N ARG A 137 22.76 6.77 -1.28
CA ARG A 137 22.99 7.62 -2.47
C ARG A 137 21.98 8.76 -2.56
N LEU A 138 20.71 8.46 -2.31
CA LEU A 138 19.63 9.46 -2.30
C LEU A 138 19.88 10.59 -1.30
N ILE A 139 20.38 10.28 -0.10
CA ILE A 139 20.70 11.30 0.92
C ILE A 139 22.06 11.98 0.71
N GLY A 140 22.83 11.53 -0.29
CA GLY A 140 24.15 12.07 -0.63
C GLY A 140 25.29 11.61 0.29
N LEU A 141 25.11 10.53 1.05
CA LEU A 141 26.17 9.91 1.86
C LEU A 141 27.16 9.12 0.99
N VAL A 142 26.64 8.41 -0.01
CA VAL A 142 27.43 7.66 -1.00
C VAL A 142 27.27 8.33 -2.36
N PRO A 143 28.34 8.58 -3.13
CA PRO A 143 28.22 9.15 -4.46
C PRO A 143 27.44 8.23 -5.42
N TRP A 144 26.63 8.82 -6.31
CA TRP A 144 26.01 8.08 -7.42
C TRP A 144 27.05 7.49 -8.37
N VAL A 145 28.14 8.22 -8.58
CA VAL A 145 29.31 7.76 -9.32
C VAL A 145 30.48 7.76 -8.36
N SER A 146 30.99 6.56 -8.06
CA SER A 146 32.28 6.40 -7.40
C SER A 146 33.27 5.81 -8.40
N GLU A 147 34.55 5.99 -8.11
CA GLU A 147 35.68 5.23 -8.62
C GLU A 147 35.48 3.72 -8.32
N LEU A 148 34.46 3.13 -8.93
CA LEU A 148 34.13 1.73 -8.77
C LEU A 148 35.34 0.91 -9.28
N PRO A 149 35.70 -0.19 -8.60
CA PRO A 149 36.67 -1.15 -9.13
C PRO A 149 36.31 -1.47 -10.59
N GLU A 150 37.31 -1.64 -11.45
CA GLU A 150 37.13 -1.77 -12.91
C GLU A 150 36.04 -2.78 -13.33
N GLN A 151 35.79 -3.79 -12.49
CA GLN A 151 34.74 -4.80 -12.63
C GLN A 151 33.31 -4.23 -12.54
N ALA A 152 33.05 -3.25 -11.67
CA ALA A 152 31.75 -2.59 -11.55
C ALA A 152 31.52 -1.52 -12.64
N ARG A 153 32.57 -1.03 -13.31
CA ARG A 153 32.46 -0.17 -14.50
C ARG A 153 31.88 -0.89 -15.71
N LYS A 154 32.06 -2.22 -15.80
CA LYS A 154 31.50 -3.03 -16.90
C LYS A 154 29.99 -3.25 -16.77
N GLY A 155 29.40 -2.90 -15.62
CA GLY A 155 27.97 -3.05 -15.34
C GLY A 155 27.46 -4.50 -15.47
N PRO A 156 26.28 -4.81 -14.96
CA PRO A 156 25.73 -6.15 -15.12
C PRO A 156 25.31 -6.43 -16.58
N TYR A 157 25.25 -5.42 -17.44
CA TYR A 157 24.82 -5.52 -18.85
C TYR A 157 25.96 -5.80 -19.87
N GLY A 158 27.24 -5.79 -19.48
CA GLY A 158 28.37 -6.05 -20.38
C GLY A 158 28.81 -4.83 -21.21
N LYS A 159 29.58 -5.03 -22.30
CA LYS A 159 29.98 -3.92 -23.21
C LYS A 159 28.71 -3.23 -23.74
N ARG A 160 28.52 -1.96 -23.39
CA ARG A 160 27.36 -1.14 -23.78
C ARG A 160 27.29 -1.05 -25.31
N SER A 161 26.10 -1.32 -25.87
CA SER A 161 25.80 -1.11 -27.30
C SER A 161 25.48 0.35 -27.63
N SER A 162 25.19 1.18 -26.63
CA SER A 162 24.94 2.61 -26.78
C SER A 162 26.06 3.40 -26.10
N ASN A 163 26.71 4.28 -26.87
CA ASN A 163 27.73 5.22 -26.39
C ASN A 163 27.15 6.39 -25.58
N GLU A 164 25.87 6.33 -25.17
CA GLU A 164 25.25 7.43 -24.44
C GLU A 164 25.66 7.39 -22.95
N PRO A 165 26.13 8.51 -22.39
CA PRO A 165 26.44 8.60 -20.96
C PRO A 165 25.16 8.45 -20.14
N VAL A 166 25.20 7.57 -19.13
CA VAL A 166 24.11 7.46 -18.15
C VAL A 166 24.08 8.75 -17.34
N SER A 167 22.93 9.44 -17.33
CA SER A 167 22.74 10.64 -16.52
C SER A 167 22.97 10.32 -15.05
N ILE A 168 23.67 11.20 -14.35
CA ILE A 168 23.98 11.02 -12.92
C ILE A 168 22.96 11.83 -12.13
N PRO A 169 22.22 11.23 -11.18
CA PRO A 169 21.34 11.98 -10.30
C PRO A 169 22.14 12.97 -9.44
N THR A 170 21.69 14.22 -9.39
CA THR A 170 22.36 15.30 -8.66
C THR A 170 21.58 15.78 -7.44
N GLU A 171 20.29 15.44 -7.35
CA GLU A 171 19.42 15.83 -6.25
C GLU A 171 19.74 15.07 -4.96
N LYS A 172 19.70 15.78 -3.84
CA LYS A 172 19.74 15.20 -2.49
C LYS A 172 18.32 15.14 -1.96
N HIS A 173 17.96 13.97 -1.43
CA HIS A 173 16.62 13.68 -0.94
C HIS A 173 16.61 13.50 0.58
N ARG A 174 15.44 13.72 1.18
CA ARG A 174 15.09 13.26 2.52
C ARG A 174 14.28 11.98 2.38
N VAL A 175 14.84 10.87 2.84
CA VAL A 175 14.30 9.53 2.60
C VAL A 175 13.66 8.95 3.86
N ALA A 176 12.38 8.59 3.80
CA ALA A 176 11.75 7.77 4.82
C ALA A 176 11.72 6.31 4.37
N VAL A 177 11.98 5.37 5.27
CA VAL A 177 11.89 3.93 5.04
C VAL A 177 10.91 3.34 6.06
N LEU A 178 9.82 2.74 5.58
CA LEU A 178 8.76 2.16 6.38
C LEU A 178 8.66 0.66 6.08
N ALA A 179 8.84 -0.18 7.10
CA ALA A 179 8.69 -1.62 6.97
C ALA A 179 7.24 -2.09 7.25
N VAL A 180 6.77 -3.06 6.47
CA VAL A 180 5.42 -3.62 6.55
C VAL A 180 5.52 -5.14 6.74
N ASP A 181 5.31 -5.62 7.96
CA ASP A 181 5.37 -7.01 8.35
C ASP A 181 3.98 -7.52 8.80
N PRO A 182 3.30 -8.36 8.00
CA PRO A 182 2.05 -9.02 8.40
C PRO A 182 2.19 -9.97 9.57
N SER A 183 3.40 -10.41 9.91
CA SER A 183 3.69 -11.37 10.97
C SER A 183 4.01 -10.70 12.30
N SER A 184 4.09 -9.37 12.35
CA SER A 184 4.29 -8.59 13.58
C SER A 184 3.18 -8.83 14.63
N VAL A 185 2.04 -9.37 14.18
CA VAL A 185 0.87 -9.76 15.00
C VAL A 185 1.21 -10.81 16.05
N THR A 186 2.05 -11.79 15.70
CA THR A 186 2.40 -12.91 16.58
C THR A 186 3.66 -12.63 17.40
N THR A 187 4.56 -11.78 16.90
CA THR A 187 5.88 -11.54 17.50
C THR A 187 5.98 -10.24 18.31
N GLY A 188 4.94 -9.39 18.31
CA GLY A 188 4.95 -8.13 19.03
C GLY A 188 5.79 -7.02 18.35
N GLY A 189 6.11 -7.20 17.07
CA GLY A 189 6.91 -6.29 16.25
C GLY A 189 8.42 -6.40 16.48
N SER A 190 9.18 -6.35 15.40
CA SER A 190 10.64 -6.42 15.43
C SER A 190 11.26 -5.03 15.63
N LEU A 191 11.35 -4.59 16.89
CA LEU A 191 11.91 -3.27 17.23
C LEU A 191 13.40 -3.09 16.83
N LEU A 192 14.15 -4.19 16.62
CA LEU A 192 15.61 -4.18 16.49
C LEU A 192 16.17 -4.79 15.19
N ALA A 193 15.46 -5.68 14.50
CA ALA A 193 16.06 -6.40 13.36
C ALA A 193 16.21 -5.54 12.09
N ASP A 194 15.36 -4.52 11.91
CA ASP A 194 15.41 -3.68 10.70
C ASP A 194 16.46 -2.57 10.81
N LYS A 195 16.66 -2.00 12.02
CA LYS A 195 17.68 -0.96 12.27
C LYS A 195 19.11 -1.47 12.17
N THR A 196 19.33 -2.76 12.43
CA THR A 196 20.67 -3.38 12.32
C THR A 196 21.05 -3.70 10.87
N ARG A 197 20.07 -3.83 9.97
CA ARG A 197 20.28 -4.10 8.53
C ARG A 197 20.42 -2.84 7.68
N MET A 198 20.01 -1.68 8.19
CA MET A 198 20.09 -0.37 7.53
C MET A 198 20.75 0.63 8.48
N TYR A 199 21.99 0.35 8.84
CA TYR A 199 22.72 1.06 9.90
C TYR A 199 22.99 2.51 9.53
N GLU A 200 23.50 2.75 8.32
CA GLU A 200 23.89 4.10 7.89
C GLU A 200 22.66 5.01 7.75
N LEU A 201 21.60 4.49 7.13
CA LEU A 201 20.34 5.22 6.98
C LEU A 201 19.70 5.55 8.33
N SER A 202 19.74 4.63 9.29
CA SER A 202 19.10 4.84 10.59
C SER A 202 19.74 5.99 11.38
N ARG A 203 20.99 6.33 11.09
CA ARG A 203 21.77 7.36 11.81
C ARG A 203 21.78 8.72 11.09
N HIS A 204 21.53 8.75 9.79
CA HIS A 204 21.65 9.96 8.99
C HIS A 204 20.45 10.92 9.20
N GLU A 205 20.71 12.22 9.28
CA GLU A 205 19.69 13.24 9.58
C GLU A 205 18.61 13.37 8.48
N ASN A 206 18.99 13.15 7.23
CA ASN A 206 18.08 13.16 6.07
C ASN A 206 17.36 11.81 5.85
N ALA A 207 17.57 10.81 6.72
CA ALA A 207 16.90 9.52 6.61
C ALA A 207 16.11 9.15 7.88
N TYR A 208 14.89 8.65 7.72
CA TYR A 208 14.06 8.16 8.83
C TYR A 208 13.66 6.70 8.58
N VAL A 209 14.11 5.80 9.44
CA VAL A 209 13.83 4.36 9.33
C VAL A 209 12.87 3.95 10.44
N ARG A 210 11.69 3.43 10.05
CA ARG A 210 10.65 2.94 10.96
C ARG A 210 10.48 1.43 10.74
N PRO A 211 10.75 0.59 11.76
CA PRO A 211 10.41 -0.83 11.71
C PRO A 211 8.89 -1.02 11.68
N SER A 212 8.45 -2.23 11.30
CA SER A 212 7.02 -2.50 11.21
C SER A 212 6.29 -2.32 12.54
N PRO A 213 5.07 -1.75 12.55
CA PRO A 213 4.30 -1.56 13.77
C PRO A 213 4.01 -2.88 14.48
N SER A 214 4.04 -2.80 15.82
CA SER A 214 3.74 -3.91 16.73
C SER A 214 2.22 -4.06 16.92
N GLY A 215 1.58 -4.92 16.12
CA GLY A 215 0.26 -5.48 16.43
C GLY A 215 -0.93 -5.07 15.55
N GLY A 216 -1.94 -5.96 15.50
CA GLY A 216 -3.15 -5.84 14.66
C GLY A 216 -3.22 -6.95 13.61
N ASN A 217 -4.34 -7.20 12.93
CA ASN A 217 -4.35 -8.10 11.77
C ASN A 217 -3.55 -7.46 10.60
N LEU A 218 -3.23 -8.20 9.52
CA LEU A 218 -2.59 -7.67 8.30
C LEU A 218 -3.17 -6.32 7.85
N GLY A 219 -4.49 -6.17 7.96
CA GLY A 219 -5.21 -4.93 7.69
C GLY A 219 -4.78 -3.74 8.56
N GLY A 220 -4.70 -3.91 9.88
CA GLY A 220 -4.28 -2.84 10.81
C GLY A 220 -2.84 -2.38 10.60
N VAL A 221 -1.95 -3.28 10.18
CA VAL A 221 -0.56 -2.95 9.81
C VAL A 221 -0.53 -2.12 8.53
N ALA A 222 -1.29 -2.51 7.50
CA ALA A 222 -1.42 -1.74 6.27
C ALA A 222 -2.07 -0.37 6.51
N ARG A 223 -3.10 -0.31 7.38
CA ARG A 223 -3.77 0.93 7.77
C ARG A 223 -2.79 1.92 8.41
N SER A 224 -2.04 1.47 9.41
CA SER A 224 -1.06 2.30 10.11
C SER A 224 0.08 2.75 9.20
N THR A 225 0.44 1.94 8.20
CA THR A 225 1.47 2.29 7.20
C THR A 225 1.02 3.44 6.30
N ASN A 226 -0.21 3.41 5.77
CA ASN A 226 -0.74 4.52 4.95
C ASN A 226 -0.75 5.85 5.73
N GLU A 227 -1.16 5.79 7.00
CA GLU A 227 -1.13 6.93 7.91
C GLU A 227 0.32 7.42 8.11
N ALA A 228 1.28 6.52 8.36
CA ALA A 228 2.69 6.85 8.53
C ALA A 228 3.34 7.45 7.27
N VAL A 229 2.98 6.98 6.07
CA VAL A 229 3.44 7.57 4.80
C VAL A 229 3.07 9.05 4.77
N LEU A 230 1.80 9.39 4.98
CA LEU A 230 1.32 10.79 4.95
C LEU A 230 2.01 11.66 6.00
N ILE A 231 2.25 11.13 7.20
CA ILE A 231 2.97 11.87 8.25
C ILE A 231 4.44 12.10 7.86
N CYS A 232 5.10 11.15 7.20
CA CYS A 232 6.46 11.36 6.67
C CYS A 232 6.47 12.43 5.58
N GLU A 233 5.50 12.42 4.67
CA GLU A 233 5.36 13.45 3.62
C GLU A 233 5.22 14.85 4.24
N ALA A 234 4.35 14.97 5.25
CA ALA A 234 4.10 16.23 5.95
C ALA A 234 5.31 16.70 6.76
N ALA A 235 6.16 15.78 7.23
CA ALA A 235 7.45 16.10 7.85
C ALA A 235 8.54 16.54 6.86
N GLY A 236 8.21 16.62 5.56
CA GLY A 236 9.09 17.12 4.51
C GLY A 236 10.02 16.07 3.91
N PHE A 237 9.69 14.77 4.02
CA PHE A 237 10.34 13.72 3.24
C PHE A 237 9.80 13.73 1.81
N ASP A 238 10.68 13.70 0.81
CA ASP A 238 10.35 13.77 -0.61
C ASP A 238 10.49 12.41 -1.32
N VAL A 239 11.09 11.41 -0.64
CA VAL A 239 11.05 10.00 -1.04
C VAL A 239 10.60 9.15 0.15
N VAL A 240 9.58 8.33 -0.05
CA VAL A 240 9.12 7.35 0.96
C VAL A 240 9.24 5.95 0.36
N LEU A 241 10.13 5.14 0.94
CA LEU A 241 10.34 3.74 0.60
C LEU A 241 9.50 2.87 1.56
N VAL A 242 8.68 1.99 1.01
CA VAL A 242 7.85 1.06 1.77
C VAL A 242 8.30 -0.37 1.48
N GLU A 243 8.91 -1.04 2.45
CA GLU A 243 9.41 -2.41 2.29
C GLU A 243 8.43 -3.42 2.88
N THR A 244 8.18 -4.54 2.18
CA THR A 244 7.54 -5.71 2.79
C THR A 244 8.55 -6.55 3.57
N VAL A 245 8.20 -6.95 4.79
CA VAL A 245 8.99 -7.88 5.59
C VAL A 245 8.25 -9.22 5.67
N GLY A 246 9.02 -10.31 5.57
CA GLY A 246 8.50 -11.67 5.78
C GLY A 246 7.79 -12.31 4.57
N VAL A 247 7.03 -13.35 4.86
CA VAL A 247 6.20 -14.12 3.93
C VAL A 247 4.72 -13.85 4.25
N GLY A 248 3.97 -13.23 3.35
CA GLY A 248 2.60 -12.79 3.64
C GLY A 248 1.86 -12.30 2.40
N GLN A 249 0.67 -11.73 2.55
CA GLN A 249 -0.04 -11.02 1.45
C GLN A 249 0.17 -9.50 1.55
N SER A 250 1.28 -9.05 2.16
CA SER A 250 1.61 -7.62 2.30
C SER A 250 1.97 -6.97 0.97
N GLU A 251 2.37 -7.76 -0.02
CA GLU A 251 2.91 -7.24 -1.26
C GLU A 251 1.85 -6.51 -2.09
N ILE A 252 0.62 -7.03 -2.14
CA ILE A 252 -0.49 -6.36 -2.81
C ILE A 252 -0.86 -5.08 -2.06
N ALA A 253 -0.94 -5.13 -0.72
CA ALA A 253 -1.23 -3.95 0.09
C ALA A 253 -0.19 -2.83 -0.13
N VAL A 254 1.10 -3.19 -0.20
CA VAL A 254 2.17 -2.24 -0.52
C VAL A 254 2.02 -1.72 -1.96
N ALA A 255 1.74 -2.58 -2.93
CA ALA A 255 1.51 -2.16 -4.32
C ALA A 255 0.30 -1.24 -4.51
N GLU A 256 -0.64 -1.23 -3.56
CA GLU A 256 -1.83 -0.38 -3.53
C GLU A 256 -1.64 0.94 -2.74
N MET A 257 -0.50 1.16 -2.07
CA MET A 257 -0.22 2.43 -1.36
C MET A 257 0.88 3.29 -1.97
N VAL A 258 1.65 2.73 -2.91
CA VAL A 258 2.82 3.39 -3.52
C VAL A 258 2.55 3.84 -4.96
N ASP A 259 3.39 4.75 -5.45
CA ASP A 259 3.30 5.23 -6.83
C ASP A 259 3.98 4.26 -7.79
N LEU A 260 5.12 3.69 -7.37
CA LEU A 260 5.93 2.73 -8.11
C LEU A 260 6.14 1.48 -7.25
N PHE A 261 5.83 0.30 -7.81
CA PHE A 261 6.07 -0.97 -7.12
C PHE A 261 7.23 -1.76 -7.74
N ILE A 262 8.17 -2.18 -6.90
CA ILE A 262 9.41 -2.85 -7.30
C ILE A 262 9.43 -4.25 -6.71
N LEU A 263 9.75 -5.23 -7.56
CA LEU A 263 9.98 -6.60 -7.17
C LEU A 263 11.48 -6.94 -7.27
N LEU A 264 12.14 -7.16 -6.14
CA LEU A 264 13.51 -7.66 -6.06
C LEU A 264 13.52 -9.18 -6.09
N ILE A 265 14.36 -9.75 -6.94
CA ILE A 265 14.53 -11.20 -7.08
C ILE A 265 16.02 -11.57 -7.06
N PRO A 266 16.40 -12.71 -6.45
CA PRO A 266 17.77 -13.20 -6.52
C PRO A 266 18.08 -13.85 -7.89
N PRO A 267 19.36 -14.04 -8.24
CA PRO A 267 19.77 -14.62 -9.52
C PRO A 267 19.85 -16.15 -9.50
N ALA A 268 19.90 -16.75 -8.31
CA ALA A 268 19.95 -18.18 -8.08
C ALA A 268 18.77 -18.58 -7.19
N GLY A 269 17.78 -19.22 -7.82
CA GLY A 269 16.50 -19.61 -7.23
C GLY A 269 15.78 -20.52 -8.22
N GLY A 270 16.36 -21.69 -8.50
CA GLY A 270 15.69 -22.72 -9.29
C GLY A 270 14.36 -23.08 -8.63
N ASP A 271 13.29 -23.09 -9.43
CA ASP A 271 11.87 -23.19 -9.03
C ASP A 271 11.20 -21.95 -8.43
N GLU A 272 11.90 -20.82 -8.26
CA GLU A 272 11.28 -19.61 -7.68
C GLU A 272 10.28 -18.90 -8.59
N LEU A 273 10.23 -19.18 -9.90
CA LEU A 273 9.16 -18.64 -10.75
C LEU A 273 7.78 -19.23 -10.34
N GLN A 274 7.76 -20.40 -9.66
CA GLN A 274 6.58 -20.93 -8.96
C GLN A 274 6.45 -20.41 -7.51
N GLY A 275 7.55 -20.02 -6.86
CA GLY A 275 7.57 -19.50 -5.48
C GLY A 275 7.28 -18.00 -5.35
N ILE A 276 7.56 -17.20 -6.38
CA ILE A 276 7.02 -15.86 -6.53
C ILE A 276 5.55 -16.04 -6.87
N LYS A 277 4.71 -15.90 -5.83
CA LYS A 277 3.26 -16.07 -5.89
C LYS A 277 2.72 -15.53 -7.21
N ARG A 278 2.19 -16.43 -8.05
CA ARG A 278 1.34 -16.06 -9.21
C ARG A 278 0.42 -14.93 -8.75
N GLY A 279 0.63 -13.73 -9.30
CA GLY A 279 -0.05 -12.51 -8.85
C GLY A 279 0.89 -11.35 -8.56
N ILE A 280 2.01 -11.50 -7.83
CA ILE A 280 2.79 -10.31 -7.41
C ILE A 280 3.65 -9.71 -8.53
N VAL A 281 4.16 -10.55 -9.43
CA VAL A 281 4.85 -10.10 -10.66
C VAL A 281 3.94 -9.16 -11.46
N GLU A 282 2.63 -9.39 -11.40
CA GLU A 282 1.68 -8.60 -12.16
C GLU A 282 1.54 -7.14 -11.68
N TYR A 283 1.90 -6.91 -10.41
CA TYR A 283 1.91 -5.58 -9.82
C TYR A 283 3.23 -4.85 -10.03
N ALA A 284 4.31 -5.54 -10.45
CA ALA A 284 5.63 -4.95 -10.60
C ALA A 284 5.69 -3.93 -11.75
N ASP A 285 6.05 -2.70 -11.43
CA ASP A 285 6.40 -1.68 -12.42
C ASP A 285 7.88 -1.86 -12.85
N ILE A 286 8.75 -2.31 -11.94
CA ILE A 286 10.14 -2.69 -12.21
C ILE A 286 10.47 -3.99 -11.45
N VAL A 287 11.07 -4.95 -12.15
CA VAL A 287 11.69 -6.14 -11.55
C VAL A 287 13.20 -5.93 -11.51
N VAL A 288 13.81 -6.10 -10.34
CA VAL A 288 15.27 -5.98 -10.17
C VAL A 288 15.83 -7.35 -9.81
N VAL A 289 16.62 -7.94 -10.69
CA VAL A 289 17.47 -9.10 -10.37
C VAL A 289 18.69 -8.58 -9.62
N ASN A 290 18.66 -8.70 -8.30
CA ASN A 290 19.74 -8.25 -7.43
C ASN A 290 20.87 -9.29 -7.38
N LYS A 291 21.98 -8.96 -6.70
CA LYS A 291 23.20 -9.80 -6.59
C LYS A 291 23.82 -10.18 -7.94
N ALA A 292 23.67 -9.31 -8.94
CA ALA A 292 24.29 -9.48 -10.25
C ALA A 292 25.78 -9.09 -10.22
N ASP A 293 26.58 -9.84 -9.46
CA ASP A 293 28.00 -9.63 -9.25
C ASP A 293 28.79 -10.95 -9.19
N GLY A 294 30.08 -10.89 -9.53
CA GLY A 294 30.95 -12.07 -9.60
C GLY A 294 30.39 -13.19 -10.47
N ASP A 295 30.40 -14.41 -9.94
CA ASP A 295 29.91 -15.61 -10.63
C ASP A 295 28.39 -15.62 -10.86
N LEU A 296 27.65 -14.73 -10.18
CA LEU A 296 26.19 -14.62 -10.29
C LEU A 296 25.73 -13.74 -11.46
N ILE A 297 26.63 -13.07 -12.18
CA ILE A 297 26.27 -12.23 -13.35
C ILE A 297 25.59 -13.05 -14.44
N ALA A 298 26.13 -14.23 -14.78
CA ALA A 298 25.56 -15.08 -15.84
C ALA A 298 24.17 -15.65 -15.46
N PRO A 299 23.98 -16.22 -14.25
CA PRO A 299 22.65 -16.57 -13.74
C PRO A 299 21.68 -15.38 -13.73
N ALA A 300 22.11 -14.21 -13.25
CA ALA A 300 21.27 -13.01 -13.18
C ALA A 300 20.74 -12.59 -14.55
N ARG A 301 21.59 -12.60 -15.58
CA ARG A 301 21.20 -12.30 -16.97
C ARG A 301 20.19 -13.28 -17.52
N ARG A 302 20.33 -14.57 -17.20
CA ARG A 302 19.38 -15.61 -17.61
C ARG A 302 18.00 -15.34 -17.01
N ILE A 303 17.95 -15.13 -15.69
CA ILE A 303 16.70 -14.80 -14.97
C ILE A 303 16.09 -13.51 -15.53
N ALA A 304 16.89 -12.47 -15.76
CA ALA A 304 16.39 -11.23 -16.32
C ALA A 304 15.74 -11.42 -17.71
N ALA A 305 16.32 -12.28 -18.56
CA ALA A 305 15.75 -12.62 -19.86
C ALA A 305 14.44 -13.39 -19.74
N GLU A 306 14.35 -14.34 -18.80
CA GLU A 306 13.13 -15.09 -18.51
C GLU A 306 11.99 -14.17 -18.07
N TYR A 307 12.23 -13.29 -17.08
CA TYR A 307 11.22 -12.31 -16.64
C TYR A 307 10.86 -11.31 -17.74
N SER A 308 11.85 -10.85 -18.51
CA SER A 308 11.61 -9.94 -19.63
C SER A 308 10.69 -10.55 -20.68
N ASN A 309 10.83 -11.86 -20.93
CA ASN A 309 9.98 -12.58 -21.85
C ASN A 309 8.59 -12.84 -21.27
N ALA A 310 8.48 -13.20 -19.99
CA ALA A 310 7.20 -13.42 -19.32
C ALA A 310 6.34 -12.14 -19.27
N LEU A 311 6.95 -10.99 -18.92
CA LEU A 311 6.26 -9.71 -18.78
C LEU A 311 5.71 -9.16 -20.10
N LYS A 312 6.23 -9.59 -21.27
CA LYS A 312 5.69 -9.19 -22.59
C LYS A 312 4.26 -9.65 -22.82
N TYR A 313 3.88 -10.78 -22.22
CA TYR A 313 2.55 -11.38 -22.40
C TYR A 313 1.57 -10.93 -21.32
N GLN A 314 2.04 -10.18 -20.33
CA GLN A 314 1.21 -9.69 -19.25
C GLN A 314 0.37 -8.49 -19.72
N ARG A 315 -0.86 -8.40 -19.22
CA ARG A 315 -1.66 -7.19 -19.40
C ARG A 315 -0.95 -6.00 -18.76
N MET A 316 -0.84 -4.90 -19.52
CA MET A 316 -0.28 -3.65 -19.02
C MET A 316 -1.16 -3.09 -17.89
N ARG A 317 -0.59 -2.96 -16.70
CA ARG A 317 -1.24 -2.33 -15.54
C ARG A 317 -1.36 -0.82 -15.74
N ARG A 318 -0.38 -0.20 -16.40
CA ARG A 318 -0.35 1.22 -16.71
C ARG A 318 -0.30 1.44 -18.22
N PRO A 319 -1.12 2.33 -18.80
CA PRO A 319 -1.20 2.49 -20.26
C PRO A 319 0.15 2.84 -20.91
N ASN A 320 0.95 3.67 -20.24
CA ASN A 320 2.18 4.25 -20.80
C ASN A 320 3.45 3.69 -20.15
N TRP A 321 3.36 2.56 -19.44
CA TRP A 321 4.53 1.93 -18.83
C TRP A 321 4.52 0.43 -19.04
N ARG A 322 5.56 -0.07 -19.69
CA ARG A 322 5.84 -1.50 -19.75
C ARG A 322 6.75 -1.86 -18.57
N PRO A 323 6.41 -2.88 -17.78
CA PRO A 323 7.30 -3.37 -16.73
C PRO A 323 8.71 -3.63 -17.25
N GLN A 324 9.71 -3.16 -16.50
CA GLN A 324 11.12 -3.25 -16.87
C GLN A 324 11.82 -4.30 -16.03
N VAL A 325 12.77 -5.03 -16.60
CA VAL A 325 13.63 -5.95 -15.85
C VAL A 325 15.04 -5.41 -15.85
N MET A 326 15.59 -5.22 -14.66
CA MET A 326 16.90 -4.62 -14.46
C MET A 326 17.82 -5.53 -13.66
N LEU A 327 19.12 -5.39 -13.87
CA LEU A 327 20.14 -6.09 -13.10
C LEU A 327 20.77 -5.09 -12.15
N ALA A 328 20.97 -5.50 -10.90
CA ALA A 328 21.65 -4.68 -9.91
C ALA A 328 22.49 -5.54 -8.94
N SER A 329 23.44 -4.90 -8.28
CA SER A 329 24.17 -5.46 -7.16
C SER A 329 24.21 -4.43 -6.04
N SER A 330 23.45 -4.66 -4.98
CA SER A 330 23.49 -3.79 -3.78
C SER A 330 24.88 -3.73 -3.15
N TYR A 331 25.67 -4.78 -3.29
CA TYR A 331 27.01 -4.88 -2.73
C TYR A 331 28.01 -4.01 -3.48
N THR A 332 28.06 -4.13 -4.81
CA THR A 332 29.01 -3.37 -5.64
C THR A 332 28.48 -2.00 -6.04
N GLY A 333 27.17 -1.76 -5.92
CA GLY A 333 26.49 -0.56 -6.43
C GLY A 333 26.17 -0.60 -7.92
N ALA A 334 26.59 -1.64 -8.65
CA ALA A 334 26.36 -1.75 -10.08
C ALA A 334 24.86 -1.80 -10.41
N GLY A 335 24.43 -1.06 -11.44
CA GLY A 335 23.03 -1.01 -11.88
C GLY A 335 22.11 -0.11 -11.06
N ILE A 336 22.54 0.41 -9.90
CA ILE A 336 21.70 1.28 -9.03
C ILE A 336 21.44 2.64 -9.69
N VAL A 337 22.42 3.20 -10.41
CA VAL A 337 22.27 4.49 -11.12
C VAL A 337 21.25 4.35 -12.24
N GLU A 338 21.42 3.33 -13.10
CA GLU A 338 20.50 3.03 -14.18
C GLU A 338 19.08 2.76 -13.65
N PHE A 339 18.98 2.02 -12.54
CA PHE A 339 17.72 1.79 -11.86
C PHE A 339 17.06 3.09 -11.42
N TRP A 340 17.78 4.00 -10.74
CA TRP A 340 17.18 5.25 -10.27
C TRP A 340 16.78 6.19 -11.41
N ASN A 341 17.55 6.25 -12.49
CA ASN A 341 17.14 6.99 -13.68
C ASN A 341 15.83 6.46 -14.25
N ARG A 342 15.65 5.13 -14.27
CA ARG A 342 14.39 4.54 -14.71
C ARG A 342 13.24 4.88 -13.76
N VAL A 343 13.49 5.00 -12.47
CA VAL A 343 12.52 5.49 -11.48
C VAL A 343 12.12 6.95 -11.78
N LEU A 344 13.09 7.81 -12.12
CA LEU A 344 12.84 9.21 -12.48
C LEU A 344 12.04 9.31 -13.79
N GLU A 345 12.39 8.54 -14.82
CA GLU A 345 11.63 8.44 -16.07
C GLU A 345 10.17 8.04 -15.82
N PHE A 346 9.94 7.06 -14.94
CA PHE A 346 8.59 6.67 -14.53
C PHE A 346 7.84 7.83 -13.87
N LYS A 347 8.49 8.51 -12.92
CA LYS A 347 7.92 9.64 -12.18
C LYS A 347 7.52 10.76 -13.16
N GLU A 348 8.41 11.15 -14.06
CA GLU A 348 8.15 12.18 -15.07
C GLU A 348 6.98 11.81 -15.98
N MET A 349 6.93 10.57 -16.45
CA MET A 349 5.83 10.08 -17.27
C MET A 349 4.49 10.15 -16.53
N GLN A 350 4.43 9.71 -15.26
CA GLN A 350 3.20 9.75 -14.45
C GLN A 350 2.74 11.19 -14.15
N LEU A 351 3.68 12.12 -13.99
CA LEU A 351 3.36 13.54 -13.77
C LEU A 351 2.85 14.18 -15.06
N ALA A 352 3.49 13.90 -16.21
CA ALA A 352 3.10 14.42 -17.51
C ALA A 352 1.68 13.96 -17.92
N SER A 353 1.32 12.71 -17.62
CA SER A 353 -0.02 12.17 -17.92
C SER A 353 -1.09 12.54 -16.88
N LYS A 354 -0.73 13.17 -15.75
CA LYS A 354 -1.59 13.36 -14.57
C LYS A 354 -2.16 12.05 -14.00
N ASP A 355 -1.54 10.92 -14.31
CA ASP A 355 -1.95 9.62 -13.80
C ASP A 355 -1.68 9.49 -12.30
N LEU A 356 -0.61 10.13 -11.80
CA LEU A 356 -0.20 10.03 -10.40
C LEU A 356 -1.32 10.40 -9.43
N GLN A 357 -1.96 11.56 -9.62
CA GLN A 357 -3.04 12.04 -8.76
C GLN A 357 -4.30 11.18 -8.91
N SER A 358 -4.58 10.70 -10.12
CA SER A 358 -5.72 9.80 -10.38
C SER A 358 -5.56 8.47 -9.66
N VAL A 359 -4.35 7.90 -9.70
CA VAL A 359 -3.98 6.68 -8.98
C VAL A 359 -4.10 6.90 -7.47
N ARG A 360 -3.48 7.95 -6.92
CA ARG A 360 -3.56 8.26 -5.47
C ARG A 360 -4.99 8.45 -4.97
N LYS A 361 -5.85 9.15 -5.72
CA LYS A 361 -7.29 9.30 -5.39
C LYS A 361 -8.02 7.95 -5.35
N LYS A 362 -7.66 7.01 -6.22
CA LYS A 362 -8.21 5.64 -6.18
C LYS A 362 -7.69 4.88 -4.95
N GLN A 363 -6.39 4.98 -4.66
CA GLN A 363 -5.77 4.37 -3.48
C GLN A 363 -6.40 4.88 -2.18
N MET A 364 -6.66 6.18 -2.06
CA MET A 364 -7.38 6.75 -0.90
C MET A 364 -8.78 6.16 -0.70
N LYS A 365 -9.52 5.92 -1.79
CA LYS A 365 -10.83 5.24 -1.72
C LYS A 365 -10.70 3.80 -1.26
N VAL A 366 -9.73 3.05 -1.81
CA VAL A 366 -9.45 1.67 -1.38
C VAL A 366 -9.09 1.65 0.11
N TRP A 367 -8.22 2.55 0.54
CA TRP A 367 -7.81 2.67 1.93
C TRP A 367 -8.99 2.97 2.86
N MET A 368 -9.87 3.92 2.51
CA MET A 368 -11.08 4.22 3.28
C MET A 368 -11.99 2.99 3.42
N TRP A 369 -12.21 2.24 2.33
CA TRP A 369 -13.04 1.04 2.38
C TRP A 369 -12.40 -0.07 3.22
N ASN A 370 -11.08 -0.25 3.15
CA ASN A 370 -10.36 -1.18 4.01
C ASN A 370 -10.48 -0.80 5.49
N TYR A 371 -10.35 0.50 5.79
CA TYR A 371 -10.56 1.04 7.13
C TYR A 371 -11.97 0.71 7.66
N ILE A 372 -13.01 0.92 6.84
CA ILE A 372 -14.40 0.59 7.20
C ILE A 372 -14.54 -0.90 7.49
N LYS A 373 -14.03 -1.75 6.58
CA LYS A 373 -14.11 -3.21 6.68
C LYS A 373 -13.46 -3.71 7.97
N GLU A 374 -12.27 -3.24 8.27
CA GLU A 374 -11.53 -3.60 9.49
C GLU A 374 -12.22 -3.06 10.75
N GLY A 375 -12.67 -1.80 10.71
CA GLY A 375 -13.39 -1.18 11.81
C GLY A 375 -14.67 -1.94 12.17
N ILE A 376 -15.48 -2.30 11.18
CA ILE A 376 -16.69 -3.11 11.39
C ILE A 376 -16.33 -4.46 12.00
N TRP A 377 -15.29 -5.13 11.48
CA TRP A 377 -14.83 -6.41 12.01
C TRP A 377 -14.39 -6.34 13.47
N ASP A 378 -13.66 -5.29 13.86
CA ASP A 378 -13.22 -5.07 15.24
C ASP A 378 -14.42 -4.82 16.16
N HIS A 379 -15.37 -3.97 15.76
CA HIS A 379 -16.60 -3.72 16.52
C HIS A 379 -17.43 -5.00 16.68
N PHE A 380 -17.56 -5.79 15.62
CA PHE A 380 -18.26 -7.07 15.64
C PHE A 380 -17.64 -8.04 16.65
N ARG A 381 -16.31 -8.22 16.64
CA ARG A 381 -15.62 -9.13 17.57
C ARG A 381 -15.64 -8.66 19.02
N MET A 382 -15.63 -7.35 19.24
CA MET A 382 -15.67 -6.76 20.59
C MET A 382 -17.10 -6.67 21.14
N HIS A 383 -18.13 -6.85 20.31
CA HIS A 383 -19.52 -6.75 20.73
C HIS A 383 -19.84 -7.78 21.83
N PRO A 384 -20.31 -7.37 23.02
CA PRO A 384 -20.45 -8.26 24.17
C PRO A 384 -21.31 -9.50 23.90
N VAL A 385 -22.44 -9.31 23.21
CA VAL A 385 -23.38 -10.40 22.89
C VAL A 385 -22.79 -11.36 21.86
N VAL A 386 -22.08 -10.83 20.85
CA VAL A 386 -21.42 -11.66 19.83
C VAL A 386 -20.34 -12.48 20.51
N ARG A 387 -19.47 -11.85 21.30
CA ARG A 387 -18.39 -12.51 22.03
C ARG A 387 -18.88 -13.62 22.95
N HIS A 388 -20.04 -13.42 23.60
CA HIS A 388 -20.65 -14.43 24.45
C HIS A 388 -21.17 -15.65 23.66
N GLN A 389 -21.77 -15.43 22.49
CA GLN A 389 -22.37 -16.49 21.66
C GLN A 389 -21.37 -17.18 20.72
N LEU A 390 -20.28 -16.51 20.35
CA LEU A 390 -19.33 -16.94 19.33
C LEU A 390 -18.80 -18.35 19.58
N SER A 391 -18.27 -18.62 20.78
CA SER A 391 -17.66 -19.92 21.11
C SER A 391 -18.67 -21.08 21.13
N SER A 392 -19.96 -20.80 21.34
CA SER A 392 -21.01 -21.82 21.26
C SER A 392 -21.35 -22.15 19.80
N ILE A 393 -21.44 -21.11 18.97
CA ILE A 393 -21.76 -21.24 17.54
C ILE A 393 -20.59 -21.89 16.79
N GLU A 394 -19.34 -21.53 17.07
CA GLU A 394 -18.15 -22.16 16.48
C GLU A 394 -18.12 -23.67 16.75
N ARG A 395 -18.42 -24.10 17.98
CA ARG A 395 -18.51 -25.53 18.34
C ARG A 395 -19.57 -26.28 17.54
N LYS A 396 -20.72 -25.65 17.28
CA LYS A 396 -21.77 -26.24 16.43
C LYS A 396 -21.32 -26.40 14.98
N VAL A 397 -20.52 -25.45 14.47
CA VAL A 397 -19.93 -25.55 13.13
C VAL A 397 -18.89 -26.67 13.07
N GLU A 398 -17.99 -26.74 14.04
CA GLU A 398 -16.96 -27.80 14.15
C GLU A 398 -17.58 -29.19 14.26
N ALA A 399 -18.68 -29.32 15.01
CA ALA A 399 -19.43 -30.57 15.16
C ALA A 399 -20.29 -30.93 13.93
N GLY A 400 -20.40 -30.05 12.93
CA GLY A 400 -21.24 -30.25 11.75
C GLY A 400 -22.75 -30.08 12.01
N GLU A 401 -23.14 -29.55 13.16
CA GLU A 401 -24.53 -29.28 13.56
C GLU A 401 -25.10 -28.01 12.90
N LEU A 402 -24.23 -27.08 12.49
CA LEU A 402 -24.60 -25.85 11.80
C LEU A 402 -23.61 -25.53 10.68
N ALA A 403 -24.11 -25.24 9.48
CA ALA A 403 -23.23 -24.86 8.38
C ALA A 403 -22.60 -23.46 8.62
N PRO A 404 -21.37 -23.20 8.11
CA PRO A 404 -20.68 -21.93 8.32
C PRO A 404 -21.46 -20.68 7.87
N GLY A 405 -22.18 -20.75 6.74
CA GLY A 405 -22.97 -19.64 6.21
C GLY A 405 -24.09 -19.19 7.17
N PRO A 406 -25.03 -20.07 7.52
CA PRO A 406 -26.06 -19.79 8.52
C PRO A 406 -25.52 -19.37 9.90
N ALA A 407 -24.40 -19.96 10.34
CA ALA A 407 -23.72 -19.55 11.57
C ALA A 407 -23.25 -18.08 11.52
N ALA A 408 -22.66 -17.68 10.40
CA ALA A 408 -22.25 -16.29 10.19
C ALA A 408 -23.45 -15.33 10.15
N GLU A 409 -24.53 -15.68 9.43
CA GLU A 409 -25.76 -14.88 9.41
C GLU A 409 -26.37 -14.71 10.79
N LEU A 410 -26.40 -15.78 11.61
CA LEU A 410 -26.87 -15.72 12.99
C LEU A 410 -26.05 -14.72 13.81
N LEU A 411 -24.72 -14.79 13.75
CA LEU A 411 -23.85 -13.87 14.47
C LEU A 411 -24.00 -12.42 13.98
N ILE A 412 -24.16 -12.21 12.67
CA ILE A 412 -24.42 -10.88 12.08
C ILE A 412 -25.75 -10.33 12.59
N ASN A 413 -26.81 -11.14 12.65
CA ASN A 413 -28.10 -10.71 13.17
C ASN A 413 -28.03 -10.37 14.66
N ILE A 414 -27.30 -11.16 15.46
CA ILE A 414 -27.04 -10.87 16.88
C ILE A 414 -26.32 -9.52 17.03
N PHE A 415 -25.34 -9.24 16.17
CA PHE A 415 -24.64 -7.95 16.17
C PHE A 415 -25.59 -6.79 15.85
N ILE A 416 -26.37 -6.89 14.78
CA ILE A 416 -27.30 -5.83 14.34
C ILE A 416 -28.39 -5.58 15.38
N GLN A 417 -28.95 -6.63 15.98
CA GLN A 417 -30.05 -6.51 16.96
C GLN A 417 -29.60 -6.03 18.33
N GLY A 418 -28.32 -6.22 18.68
CA GLY A 418 -27.73 -5.77 19.94
C GLY A 418 -27.09 -4.38 19.89
N SER A 419 -27.08 -3.73 18.72
CA SER A 419 -26.45 -2.42 18.47
C SER A 419 -27.33 -1.23 18.83
#